data_AF-F7KD84-F1
#
_entry.id   AF-F7KD84-F1
#
_cell.length_a   1.000
_cell.length_b   1.000
_cell.length_c   1.000
_cell.angle_alpha   90.00
_cell.angle_beta   90.00
_cell.angle_gamma   90.00
#
_symmetry.space_group_name_H-M   'P 1'
#
loop_
_entity.id
_entity.type
_entity.pdbx_description
1 polymer ?
#
loop_
_entity_poly.entity_id
_entity_poly.type
_entity_poly.pdbx_seq_one_letter_code
_entity_poly.pdbx_strand_id
1 'polypeptide(L)'
;MTFYCFTNECLWDYILWYFREYGSIYCGNCANCLSQFEEVDVTEIARDLSGCVLACRQRYGTNDEYAVVKLTGRSRFILEGDDTKD
;
A
#
# COMPACT_ATOMS: atom_id res chain seq x y z
N MET A 1 -13.10 2.12 -7.88
CA MET A 1 -12.67 1.11 -8.87
C MET A 1 -11.21 0.66 -8.71
N THR A 2 -10.39 1.30 -7.87
CA THR A 2 -9.00 0.89 -7.62
C THR A 2 -8.90 -0.53 -7.06
N PHE A 3 -9.70 -0.87 -6.05
CA PHE A 3 -9.66 -2.18 -5.40
C PHE A 3 -10.06 -3.37 -6.30
N TYR A 4 -10.87 -3.15 -7.34
CA TYR A 4 -11.21 -4.18 -8.32
C TYR A 4 -9.96 -4.66 -9.08
N CYS A 5 -9.03 -3.76 -9.38
CA CYS A 5 -7.81 -4.09 -10.12
C CYS A 5 -6.69 -4.69 -9.23
N PHE A 6 -6.81 -4.58 -7.91
CA PHE A 6 -5.78 -4.99 -6.95
C PHE A 6 -6.21 -6.15 -6.04
N THR A 7 -7.41 -6.69 -6.24
CA THR A 7 -7.89 -7.83 -5.47
C THR A 7 -7.41 -9.14 -6.09
N ASN A 8 -7.19 -10.15 -5.26
CA ASN A 8 -6.98 -11.54 -5.68
C ASN A 8 -8.28 -12.35 -5.63
N GLU A 9 -9.41 -11.73 -5.23
CA GLU A 9 -10.72 -12.38 -5.17
C GLU A 9 -11.35 -12.55 -6.55
N CYS A 10 -12.43 -13.34 -6.64
CA CYS A 10 -13.19 -13.50 -7.87
C CYS A 10 -13.71 -12.14 -8.38
N LEU A 11 -13.22 -11.69 -9.54
CA LEU A 11 -13.60 -10.40 -10.13
C LEU A 11 -15.11 -10.29 -10.40
N TRP A 12 -15.73 -11.39 -10.81
CA TRP A 12 -17.16 -11.39 -11.13
C TRP A 12 -18.03 -11.20 -9.87
N ASP A 13 -17.70 -11.89 -8.77
CA ASP A 13 -18.38 -11.67 -7.49
C ASP A 13 -18.14 -10.24 -6.98
N TYR A 14 -16.89 -9.77 -7.06
CA TYR A 14 -16.52 -8.41 -6.64
C TYR A 14 -17.38 -7.32 -7.33
N ILE A 15 -17.58 -7.42 -8.65
CA ILE A 15 -18.36 -6.42 -9.37
C ILE A 15 -19.86 -6.52 -9.07
N LEU A 16 -20.39 -7.71 -8.79
CA LEU A 16 -21.79 -7.88 -8.40
C LEU A 16 -22.10 -7.22 -7.05
N TRP A 17 -21.18 -7.32 -6.10
CA TRP A 17 -21.29 -6.62 -4.81
C TRP A 17 -21.48 -5.11 -4.96
N TYR A 18 -20.82 -4.50 -5.96
CA TYR A 18 -20.99 -3.08 -6.25
C TYR A 18 -22.44 -2.72 -6.62
N PHE A 19 -23.14 -3.62 -7.33
CA PHE A 19 -24.54 -3.48 -7.72
C PHE A 19 -25.53 -4.05 -6.69
N ARG A 20 -25.04 -4.51 -5.53
CA ARG A 20 -25.83 -5.22 -4.50
C ARG A 20 -26.47 -6.51 -5.01
N GLU A 21 -25.82 -7.15 -5.97
CA GLU A 21 -26.11 -8.51 -6.40
C GLU A 21 -25.11 -9.47 -5.76
N TYR A 22 -25.48 -10.74 -5.64
CA TYR A 22 -24.65 -11.77 -5.01
C TYR A 22 -24.40 -12.90 -6.00
N GLY A 23 -23.12 -13.15 -6.29
CA GLY A 23 -22.69 -14.20 -7.19
C GLY A 23 -22.37 -15.50 -6.47
N SER A 24 -21.79 -16.44 -7.22
CA SER A 24 -21.04 -17.54 -6.64
C SER A 24 -19.70 -17.04 -6.09
N ILE A 25 -19.23 -17.61 -4.99
CA ILE A 25 -17.93 -17.28 -4.37
C ILE A 25 -16.76 -17.38 -5.38
N TYR A 26 -16.82 -18.33 -6.32
CA TYR A 26 -15.88 -18.46 -7.43
C TYR A 26 -16.63 -18.70 -8.74
N CYS A 27 -16.49 -17.79 -9.71
CA CYS A 27 -17.16 -17.93 -11.01
C CYS A 27 -16.45 -18.90 -11.97
N GLY A 28 -15.19 -19.28 -11.69
CA GLY A 28 -14.41 -20.22 -12.50
C GLY A 28 -14.03 -19.73 -13.90
N ASN A 29 -14.30 -18.47 -14.24
CA ASN A 29 -14.12 -17.94 -15.60
C ASN A 29 -13.53 -16.53 -15.67
N CYS A 30 -13.19 -15.90 -14.54
CA CYS A 30 -12.48 -14.62 -14.52
C CYS A 30 -10.97 -14.82 -14.38
N ALA A 31 -10.19 -13.79 -14.72
CA ALA A 31 -8.73 -13.85 -14.67
C ALA A 31 -8.19 -14.33 -13.31
N ASN A 32 -8.74 -13.83 -12.19
CA ASN A 32 -8.32 -14.23 -10.85
C ASN A 32 -8.65 -15.69 -10.54
N CYS A 33 -9.83 -16.20 -10.95
CA CYS A 33 -10.18 -17.61 -10.75
C CYS A 33 -9.31 -18.57 -11.58
N LEU A 34 -8.76 -18.10 -12.69
CA LEU A 34 -7.92 -18.89 -13.60
C LEU A 34 -6.42 -18.72 -13.31
N SER A 35 -6.06 -17.88 -12.35
CA SER A 35 -4.68 -17.58 -11.98
C SER A 35 -4.31 -18.27 -10.67
N GLN A 36 -3.00 -18.47 -10.48
CA GLN A 36 -2.44 -18.82 -9.18
C GLN A 36 -1.70 -17.60 -8.63
N PHE A 37 -1.95 -17.29 -7.37
CA PHE A 37 -1.29 -16.20 -6.66
C PHE A 37 -0.28 -16.79 -5.67
N GLU A 38 0.83 -16.08 -5.48
CA GLU A 38 1.85 -16.41 -4.48
C GLU A 38 1.79 -15.40 -3.35
N GLU A 39 1.79 -15.89 -2.11
CA GLU A 39 1.95 -15.03 -0.94
C GLU A 39 3.42 -14.78 -0.67
N VAL A 40 3.80 -13.50 -0.66
CA VAL A 40 5.17 -13.07 -0.38
C VAL A 40 5.19 -12.40 0.99
N ASP A 41 6.10 -12.86 1.87
CA ASP A 41 6.32 -12.21 3.16
C ASP A 41 7.03 -10.86 2.95
N VAL A 42 6.30 -9.79 3.25
CA VAL A 42 6.79 -8.40 3.20
C VAL A 42 6.87 -7.76 4.59
N THR A 43 6.92 -8.58 5.65
CA THR A 43 6.88 -8.12 7.05
C THR A 43 8.01 -7.14 7.39
N GLU A 44 9.23 -7.41 6.92
CA GLU A 44 10.39 -6.54 7.18
C GLU A 44 10.18 -5.15 6.55
N ILE A 45 9.83 -5.11 5.26
CA ILE A 45 9.53 -3.88 4.53
C ILE A 45 8.38 -3.12 5.19
N ALA A 46 7.32 -3.81 5.60
CA ALA A 46 6.18 -3.21 6.28
C ALA A 46 6.55 -2.61 7.64
N ARG A 47 7.43 -3.26 8.41
CA ARG A 47 7.96 -2.73 9.67
C ARG A 47 8.77 -1.46 9.47
N ASP A 48 9.65 -1.44 8.47
CA ASP A 48 10.48 -0.28 8.16
C ASP A 48 9.63 0.92 7.73
N LEU A 49 8.66 0.71 6.84
CA LEU A 49 7.72 1.73 6.41
C LEU A 49 6.90 2.28 7.59
N SER A 50 6.40 1.39 8.45
CA SER A 50 5.63 1.79 9.64
C SER A 50 6.49 2.57 10.64
N GLY A 51 7.75 2.15 10.84
CA GLY A 51 8.73 2.86 11.65
C GLY A 51 9.03 4.26 11.10
N CYS A 52 9.11 4.41 9.77
CA CYS A 52 9.26 5.70 9.12
C CYS A 52 8.06 6.62 9.40
N VAL A 53 6.82 6.12 9.22
CA VAL A 53 5.60 6.88 9.50
C VAL A 53 5.58 7.37 10.95
N LEU A 54 5.96 6.50 11.90
CA LEU A 54 6.08 6.85 13.31
C LEU A 54 7.17 7.92 13.56
N ALA A 55 8.35 7.75 12.96
CA ALA A 55 9.46 8.69 13.09
C ALA A 55 9.15 10.07 12.46
N CYS A 56 8.24 10.10 11.48
CA CYS A 56 7.73 11.32 10.85
C CYS A 56 6.49 11.89 11.56
N ARG A 57 6.11 11.31 12.72
CA ARG A 57 4.94 11.69 13.53
C ARG A 57 3.65 11.75 12.70
N GLN A 58 3.53 10.94 11.66
CA GLN A 58 2.36 10.83 10.78
C GLN A 58 1.97 12.15 10.07
N ARG A 59 2.92 13.09 9.90
CA ARG A 59 2.63 14.42 9.33
C ARG A 59 2.82 14.52 7.81
N TYR A 60 3.38 13.50 7.19
CA TYR A 60 3.79 13.52 5.79
C TYR A 60 3.07 12.41 5.01
N GLY A 61 2.64 12.73 3.79
CA GLY A 61 1.98 11.82 2.87
C GLY A 61 2.96 11.00 2.03
N THR A 62 2.42 10.06 1.25
CA THR A 62 3.19 9.11 0.43
C THR A 62 4.06 9.75 -0.64
N ASN A 63 3.73 10.97 -1.08
CA ASN A 63 4.45 11.70 -2.12
C ASN A 63 5.36 12.82 -1.58
N ASP A 64 5.50 12.93 -0.26
CA ASP A 64 6.33 13.98 0.32
C ASP A 64 7.81 13.58 0.23
N GLU A 65 8.59 14.37 -0.51
CA GLU A 65 10.04 14.18 -0.69
C GLU A 65 10.78 14.09 0.66
N TYR A 66 10.28 14.76 1.69
CA TYR A 66 10.80 14.69 3.07
C TYR A 66 10.72 13.29 3.69
N ALA A 67 9.66 12.51 3.42
CA ALA A 67 9.55 11.13 3.90
C ALA A 67 10.53 10.21 3.16
N VAL A 68 10.73 10.43 1.86
CA VAL A 68 11.64 9.66 0.99
C VAL A 68 13.12 9.88 1.34
N VAL A 69 13.48 11.11 1.73
CA VAL A 69 14.85 11.46 2.15
C VAL A 69 15.30 10.70 3.40
N LYS A 70 14.40 10.47 4.36
CA LYS A 70 14.70 9.71 5.60
C LYS A 70 15.00 8.23 5.31
N LEU A 71 14.38 7.67 4.28
CA LEU A 71 14.48 6.26 3.89
C LEU A 71 15.77 5.90 3.11
N THR A 72 16.39 6.86 2.42
CA THR A 72 17.49 6.57 1.48
C THR A 72 18.86 7.04 1.95
N GLY A 73 18.95 7.70 3.11
CA GLY A 73 20.21 8.22 3.67
C GLY A 73 20.94 9.25 2.78
N ARG A 74 20.32 9.68 1.67
CA ARG A 74 20.97 10.50 0.63
C ARG A 74 21.09 11.98 0.97
N SER A 75 20.52 12.43 2.08
CA SER A 75 20.63 13.82 2.52
C SER A 75 20.60 13.92 4.05
N ARG A 76 21.70 13.46 4.68
CA ARG A 76 22.11 13.87 6.03
C ARG A 76 22.12 15.41 6.19
N PHE A 77 22.23 16.14 5.09
CA PHE A 77 22.32 17.59 5.02
C PHE A 77 21.01 18.37 5.26
N ILE A 78 19.84 17.74 5.16
CA ILE A 78 18.55 18.43 5.39
C ILE A 78 18.18 18.46 6.89
N LEU A 79 18.75 17.57 7.70
CA LEU A 79 18.38 17.40 9.12
C LEU A 79 19.13 18.32 10.09
N GLU A 80 20.17 19.05 9.67
CA GLU A 80 20.88 19.99 10.57
C GLU A 80 20.30 21.42 10.54
N GLY A 81 19.25 21.68 9.74
CA GLY A 81 18.73 23.02 9.50
C GLY A 81 17.48 23.45 10.28
N ASP A 82 16.70 22.52 10.83
CA ASP A 82 15.34 22.81 11.34
C ASP A 82 15.13 22.63 12.85
N ASP A 83 16.20 22.39 13.62
CA ASP A 83 16.15 22.41 15.10
C ASP A 83 16.56 23.76 15.72
N THR A 84 16.69 24.82 14.92
CA THR A 84 16.85 26.18 15.44
C THR A 84 15.93 27.19 14.75
N LYS A 85 14.70 27.34 15.25
CA LYS A 85 14.09 28.64 15.56
C LYS A 85 12.66 28.48 16.10
N ASP A 86 12.50 29.01 17.31
CA ASP A 86 11.30 29.34 18.10
C ASP A 86 10.30 28.24 18.48
#